data_AF-A0A2S5R162-F1
#
_entry.id   AF-A0A2S5R162-F1
#
_cell.length_a   1.000
_cell.length_b   1.000
_cell.length_c   1.000
_cell.angle_alpha   90.00
_cell.angle_beta   90.00
_cell.angle_gamma   90.00
#
_symmetry.space_group_name_H-M   'P 1'
#
loop_
_entity.id
_entity.type
_entity.pdbx_description
1 polymer ?
#
loop_
_entity_poly.entity_id
_entity_poly.type
_entity_poly.pdbx_seq_one_letter_code
_entity_poly.pdbx_strand_id
1 'polypeptide(L)'
;MLNFSKKSISQAVFVIGFERDVSIRTKQFEIEKAMMPLVSGPSVNTNIPDEFEAQMPRVTMNYGDVAIHFSQVTAQMTINVDNNNAKSIEVIVESIAKRVNLFQSVVDKVIHNDMQRERGLVLTVNYSVDKEKITDADVSEYIQSHFMKVQPLGIPASAGFNVGYKTDDNFFITLSVGQYKFVRSELLSASPVQWIDISKLIIIDTGVELKIDINSRPLLDIVNKPKDVTKAILDKSYDFLLKQADGFIGK
;
A
#
# COMPACT_ATOMS: atom_id res chain seq x y z
N MET A 1 8.75 20.59 -16.65
CA MET A 1 8.08 20.23 -15.39
C MET A 1 6.75 19.59 -15.76
N LEU A 2 6.44 18.39 -15.25
CA LEU A 2 5.14 17.76 -15.53
C LEU A 2 4.02 18.57 -14.88
N ASN A 3 2.92 18.75 -15.61
CA ASN A 3 1.73 19.40 -15.07
C ASN A 3 0.78 18.33 -14.49
N PHE A 4 0.74 18.22 -13.16
CA PHE A 4 -0.08 17.24 -12.47
C PHE A 4 -1.53 17.71 -12.34
N SER A 5 -2.45 16.95 -12.90
CA SER A 5 -3.88 17.27 -12.94
C SER A 5 -4.62 16.92 -11.64
N LYS A 6 -4.25 15.82 -10.99
CA LYS A 6 -4.91 15.32 -9.76
C LYS A 6 -3.92 14.58 -8.86
N LYS A 7 -4.04 14.79 -7.55
CA LYS A 7 -3.41 13.97 -6.51
C LYS A 7 -4.48 13.08 -5.88
N SER A 8 -4.19 11.80 -5.70
CA SER A 8 -5.12 10.84 -5.09
C SER A 8 -4.37 9.74 -4.36
N ILE A 9 -4.98 9.16 -3.33
CA ILE A 9 -4.45 7.96 -2.67
C ILE A 9 -5.11 6.76 -3.36
N SER A 10 -4.34 5.82 -3.89
CA SER A 10 -4.89 4.64 -4.58
C SER A 10 -5.02 3.45 -3.63
N GLN A 11 -4.10 3.30 -2.68
CA GLN A 11 -4.07 2.17 -1.76
C GLN A 11 -3.36 2.53 -0.45
N ALA A 12 -3.81 1.90 0.64
CA ALA A 12 -3.08 1.81 1.89
C ALA A 12 -2.89 0.35 2.30
N VAL A 13 -1.66 -0.06 2.61
CA VAL A 13 -1.34 -1.40 3.11
C VAL A 13 -0.75 -1.28 4.49
N PHE A 14 -1.42 -1.84 5.49
CA PHE A 14 -0.93 -1.88 6.86
C PHE A 14 -0.60 -3.32 7.25
N VAL A 15 0.59 -3.53 7.80
CA VAL A 15 1.11 -4.85 8.17
C VAL A 15 1.53 -4.83 9.63
N ILE A 16 1.18 -5.88 10.35
CA ILE A 16 1.69 -6.20 11.68
C ILE A 16 2.45 -7.53 11.57
N GLY A 17 3.75 -7.51 11.83
CA GLY A 17 4.57 -8.70 11.96
C GLY A 17 4.63 -9.18 13.41
N PHE A 18 4.59 -10.49 13.62
CA PHE A 18 4.61 -11.12 14.93
C PHE A 18 5.45 -12.41 14.95
N GLU A 19 5.78 -12.89 16.14
CA GLU A 19 6.42 -14.20 16.32
C GLU A 19 5.58 -15.30 15.67
N ARG A 20 6.25 -16.27 15.03
CA ARG A 20 5.56 -17.32 14.28
C ARG A 20 4.50 -18.04 15.13
N ASP A 21 3.26 -17.97 14.68
CA ASP A 21 2.12 -18.66 15.27
C ASP A 21 1.56 -19.67 14.25
N VAL A 22 1.82 -20.95 14.49
CA VAL A 22 1.32 -22.05 13.65
C VAL A 22 -0.18 -22.28 13.82
N SER A 23 -0.78 -21.76 14.89
CA SER A 23 -2.20 -21.98 15.23
C SER A 23 -3.16 -21.02 14.54
N ILE A 24 -2.66 -20.07 13.72
CA ILE A 24 -3.49 -19.08 13.00
C ILE A 24 -4.64 -19.74 12.24
N ARG A 25 -4.40 -20.89 11.61
CA ARG A 25 -5.43 -21.64 10.90
C ARG A 25 -6.59 -22.06 11.81
N THR A 26 -6.29 -22.46 13.05
CA THR A 26 -7.30 -22.87 14.05
C THR A 26 -8.03 -21.68 14.67
N LYS A 27 -7.46 -20.48 14.60
CA LYS A 27 -8.05 -19.22 15.09
C LYS A 27 -9.02 -18.56 14.12
N GLN A 28 -9.35 -19.19 12.99
CA GLN A 28 -10.18 -18.61 11.93
C GLN A 28 -11.48 -17.97 12.46
N PHE A 29 -12.23 -18.69 13.30
CA PHE A 29 -13.50 -18.18 13.84
C PHE A 29 -13.29 -16.98 14.79
N GLU A 30 -12.22 -16.99 15.58
CA GLU A 30 -11.86 -15.86 16.44
C GLU A 30 -11.48 -14.63 15.62
N ILE A 31 -10.69 -14.83 14.55
CA ILE A 31 -10.33 -13.80 13.58
C ILE A 31 -11.59 -13.21 12.94
N GLU A 32 -12.49 -14.04 12.42
CA GLU A 32 -13.76 -13.61 11.82
C GLU A 32 -14.59 -12.77 12.79
N LYS A 33 -14.81 -13.30 14.00
CA LYS A 33 -15.59 -12.62 15.04
C LYS A 33 -14.97 -11.28 15.42
N ALA A 34 -13.64 -11.23 15.52
CA ALA A 34 -12.94 -10.01 15.87
C ALA A 34 -12.97 -8.98 14.72
N MET A 35 -12.97 -9.44 13.46
CA MET A 35 -12.95 -8.61 12.24
C MET A 35 -14.33 -8.10 11.78
N MET A 36 -15.44 -8.55 12.38
CA MET A 36 -16.80 -8.08 12.07
C MET A 36 -16.96 -6.54 11.97
N PRO A 37 -16.27 -5.71 12.78
CA PRO A 37 -16.37 -4.26 12.66
C PRO A 37 -15.73 -3.67 11.39
N LEU A 38 -14.83 -4.41 10.71
CA LEU A 38 -14.11 -3.96 9.52
C LEU A 38 -14.67 -4.55 8.23
N VAL A 39 -15.04 -5.84 8.28
CA VAL A 39 -15.44 -6.60 7.11
C VAL A 39 -16.66 -7.46 7.45
N SER A 40 -17.68 -7.40 6.60
CA SER A 40 -18.89 -8.22 6.73
C SER A 40 -18.89 -9.32 5.68
N GLY A 41 -18.27 -10.44 6.02
CA GLY A 41 -18.23 -11.61 5.14
C GLY A 41 -17.50 -12.79 5.80
N PRO A 42 -17.74 -14.01 5.31
CA PRO A 42 -17.00 -15.18 5.76
C PRO A 42 -15.53 -15.06 5.37
N SER A 43 -14.65 -15.59 6.21
CA SER A 43 -13.26 -15.79 5.81
C SER A 43 -13.09 -17.06 4.98
N VAL A 44 -12.01 -17.11 4.22
CA VAL A 44 -11.56 -18.31 3.51
C VAL A 44 -10.32 -18.83 4.22
N ASN A 45 -10.38 -20.10 4.62
CA ASN A 45 -9.21 -20.85 5.06
C ASN A 45 -8.47 -21.36 3.83
N THR A 46 -7.23 -20.95 3.64
CA THR A 46 -6.43 -21.49 2.54
C THR A 46 -6.07 -22.93 2.91
N ASN A 47 -6.29 -23.90 2.01
CA ASN A 47 -5.93 -25.30 2.25
C ASN A 47 -4.41 -25.54 2.13
N ILE A 48 -3.63 -24.76 2.87
CA ILE A 48 -2.17 -24.76 2.87
C ILE A 48 -1.69 -25.45 4.17
N PRO A 49 -0.78 -26.43 4.08
CA PRO A 49 -0.20 -27.08 5.27
C PRO A 49 0.58 -26.09 6.17
N ASP A 50 0.65 -26.38 7.47
CA ASP A 50 1.36 -25.51 8.42
C ASP A 50 2.88 -25.52 8.25
N GLU A 51 3.42 -26.56 7.62
CA GLU A 51 4.83 -26.68 7.24
C GLU A 51 5.20 -25.89 5.98
N PHE A 52 4.21 -25.44 5.21
CA PHE A 52 4.44 -24.56 4.06
C PHE A 52 4.94 -23.18 4.51
N GLU A 53 5.37 -22.35 3.57
CA GLU A 53 5.90 -21.01 3.83
C GLU A 53 5.03 -20.22 4.82
N ALA A 54 5.67 -19.74 5.88
CA ALA A 54 5.00 -19.08 7.00
C ALA A 54 4.33 -17.76 6.58
N GLN A 55 4.84 -17.11 5.53
CA GLN A 55 4.32 -15.86 4.97
C GLN A 55 3.02 -16.03 4.18
N MET A 56 2.71 -17.26 3.75
CA MET A 56 1.51 -17.49 2.96
C MET A 56 0.27 -17.29 3.82
N PRO A 57 -0.75 -16.57 3.32
CA PRO A 57 -2.00 -16.39 4.05
C PRO A 57 -2.60 -17.75 4.42
N ARG A 58 -3.06 -17.89 5.66
CA ARG A 58 -3.83 -19.02 6.19
C ARG A 58 -5.32 -18.69 6.29
N VAL A 59 -5.64 -17.43 6.63
CA VAL A 59 -6.99 -16.90 6.69
C VAL A 59 -7.07 -15.63 5.86
N THR A 60 -8.03 -15.55 4.94
CA THR A 60 -8.24 -14.38 4.09
C THR A 60 -9.68 -13.90 4.18
N MET A 61 -9.88 -12.59 4.24
CA MET A 61 -11.20 -11.95 4.24
C MET A 61 -11.19 -10.82 3.22
N ASN A 62 -12.20 -10.77 2.34
CA ASN A 62 -12.34 -9.71 1.36
C ASN A 62 -13.74 -9.14 1.45
N TYR A 63 -13.85 -7.83 1.64
CA TYR A 63 -15.12 -7.13 1.66
C TYR A 63 -15.01 -5.75 1.03
N GLY A 64 -15.66 -5.57 -0.12
CA GLY A 64 -15.65 -4.32 -0.86
C GLY A 64 -14.22 -3.87 -1.18
N ASP A 65 -13.83 -2.75 -0.57
CA ASP A 65 -12.55 -2.09 -0.77
C ASP A 65 -11.44 -2.54 0.19
N VAL A 66 -11.75 -3.45 1.11
CA VAL A 66 -10.82 -3.96 2.14
C VAL A 66 -10.53 -5.44 1.95
N ALA A 67 -9.24 -5.79 1.95
CA ALA A 67 -8.75 -7.16 1.98
C ALA A 67 -7.86 -7.38 3.21
N ILE A 68 -8.07 -8.47 3.93
CA ILE A 68 -7.34 -8.82 5.14
C ILE A 68 -6.77 -10.22 5.00
N HIS A 69 -5.51 -10.38 5.38
CA HIS A 69 -4.79 -11.65 5.32
C HIS A 69 -4.05 -11.90 6.63
N PHE A 70 -4.20 -13.09 7.18
CA PHE A 70 -3.39 -13.59 8.29
C PHE A 70 -2.53 -14.73 7.79
N SER A 71 -1.21 -14.59 7.91
CA SER A 71 -0.23 -15.66 7.75
C SER A 71 0.22 -16.16 9.13
N GLN A 72 1.18 -17.08 9.19
CA GLN A 72 1.76 -17.51 10.46
C GLN A 72 2.65 -16.44 11.10
N VAL A 73 3.04 -15.39 10.37
CA VAL A 73 4.01 -14.36 10.85
C VAL A 73 3.52 -12.93 10.68
N THR A 74 2.42 -12.72 9.94
CA THR A 74 1.90 -11.39 9.64
C THR A 74 0.38 -11.34 9.64
N ALA A 75 -0.17 -10.18 10.01
CA ALA A 75 -1.52 -9.77 9.71
C ALA A 75 -1.45 -8.52 8.83
N GLN A 76 -2.06 -8.57 7.66
CA GLN A 76 -2.05 -7.50 6.67
C GLN A 76 -3.48 -7.06 6.37
N MET A 77 -3.69 -5.74 6.34
CA MET A 77 -4.89 -5.10 5.81
C MET A 77 -4.52 -4.25 4.60
N THR A 78 -5.21 -4.47 3.50
CA THR A 78 -5.12 -3.68 2.27
C THR A 78 -6.43 -2.92 2.10
N ILE A 79 -6.36 -1.61 1.95
CA ILE A 79 -7.49 -0.73 1.66
C ILE A 79 -7.26 -0.14 0.27
N ASN A 80 -8.10 -0.52 -0.68
CA ASN A 80 -8.15 0.12 -1.99
C ASN A 80 -9.02 1.37 -1.89
N VAL A 81 -8.54 2.52 -2.31
CA VAL A 81 -9.29 3.78 -2.14
C VAL A 81 -10.05 4.10 -3.41
N ASP A 82 -11.37 4.17 -3.30
CA ASP A 82 -12.23 4.65 -4.39
C ASP A 82 -12.18 6.18 -4.50
N ASN A 83 -11.46 6.66 -5.51
CA ASN A 83 -11.28 8.09 -5.79
C ASN A 83 -12.40 8.72 -6.62
N ASN A 84 -13.48 7.99 -6.91
CA ASN A 84 -14.62 8.49 -7.70
C ASN A 84 -15.56 9.40 -6.89
N ASN A 85 -15.53 9.30 -5.56
CA ASN A 85 -16.48 10.00 -4.67
C ASN A 85 -16.09 11.44 -4.30
N ALA A 86 -15.14 12.05 -5.03
CA ALA A 86 -14.67 13.44 -4.84
C ALA A 86 -14.30 13.83 -3.39
N LYS A 87 -13.93 12.86 -2.54
CA LYS A 87 -13.49 13.14 -1.16
C LYS A 87 -12.13 13.85 -1.16
N SER A 88 -11.95 14.79 -0.23
CA SER A 88 -10.63 15.40 -0.02
C SER A 88 -9.63 14.38 0.54
N ILE A 89 -8.34 14.64 0.35
CA ILE A 89 -7.28 13.74 0.82
C ILE A 89 -7.32 13.60 2.35
N GLU A 90 -7.64 14.69 3.06
CA GLU A 90 -7.77 14.75 4.51
C GLU A 90 -8.85 13.78 5.01
N VAL A 91 -10.01 13.76 4.36
CA VAL A 91 -11.10 12.83 4.71
C VAL A 91 -10.70 11.39 4.44
N ILE A 92 -9.94 11.13 3.37
CA ILE A 92 -9.45 9.79 3.03
C ILE A 92 -8.45 9.30 4.08
N VAL A 93 -7.46 10.13 4.46
CA VAL A 93 -6.47 9.74 5.48
C VAL A 93 -7.11 9.50 6.85
N GLU A 94 -8.10 10.30 7.25
CA GLU A 94 -8.86 10.05 8.48
C GLU A 94 -9.61 8.72 8.43
N SER A 95 -10.20 8.38 7.28
CA SER A 95 -10.89 7.09 7.08
C SER A 95 -9.90 5.92 7.15
N ILE A 96 -8.71 6.05 6.55
CA ILE A 96 -7.65 5.04 6.64
C ILE A 96 -7.20 4.90 8.10
N ALA A 97 -6.96 6.01 8.81
CA ALA A 97 -6.53 6.00 10.20
C ALA A 97 -7.52 5.27 11.11
N LYS A 98 -8.82 5.53 10.95
CA LYS A 98 -9.89 4.85 11.69
C LYS A 98 -9.84 3.33 11.45
N ARG A 99 -9.73 2.90 10.19
CA ARG A 99 -9.65 1.48 9.82
C ARG A 99 -8.37 0.83 10.34
N VAL A 100 -7.21 1.49 10.27
CA VAL A 100 -5.93 0.99 10.77
C VAL A 100 -5.96 0.81 12.29
N ASN A 101 -6.46 1.79 13.04
CA ASN A 101 -6.58 1.67 14.50
C ASN A 101 -7.56 0.56 14.90
N LEU A 102 -8.67 0.44 14.18
CA LEU A 102 -9.60 -0.65 14.39
C LEU A 102 -8.95 -2.00 14.10
N PHE A 103 -8.21 -2.13 13.00
CA PHE A 103 -7.49 -3.35 12.64
C PHE A 103 -6.45 -3.74 13.69
N GLN A 104 -5.65 -2.80 14.17
CA GLN A 104 -4.73 -3.02 15.29
C GLN A 104 -5.46 -3.56 16.52
N SER A 105 -6.55 -2.91 16.93
CA SER A 105 -7.34 -3.33 18.11
C SER A 105 -7.97 -4.72 17.95
N VAL A 106 -8.22 -5.14 16.72
CA VAL A 106 -8.73 -6.47 16.39
C VAL A 106 -7.61 -7.51 16.44
N VAL A 107 -6.45 -7.21 15.85
CA VAL A 107 -5.28 -8.10 15.90
C VAL A 107 -4.84 -8.33 17.35
N ASP A 108 -4.90 -7.30 18.22
CA ASP A 108 -4.59 -7.42 19.65
C ASP A 108 -5.47 -8.44 20.40
N LYS A 109 -6.64 -8.81 19.86
CA LYS A 109 -7.53 -9.84 20.44
C LYS A 109 -7.15 -11.26 20.04
N VAL A 110 -6.39 -11.42 18.95
CA VAL A 110 -6.03 -12.72 18.35
C VAL A 110 -4.56 -13.05 18.60
N ILE A 111 -3.71 -12.01 18.57
CA ILE A 111 -2.26 -12.06 18.73
C ILE A 111 -1.88 -11.15 19.89
N HIS A 112 -1.29 -11.74 20.93
CA HIS A 112 -0.85 -10.98 22.09
C HIS A 112 0.20 -9.92 21.69
N ASN A 113 0.14 -8.76 22.35
CA ASN A 113 0.96 -7.60 22.01
C ASN A 113 2.47 -7.84 22.20
N ASP A 114 2.86 -8.71 23.13
CA ASP A 114 4.26 -9.14 23.34
C ASP A 114 4.83 -9.95 22.16
N MET A 115 3.98 -10.69 21.45
CA MET A 115 4.35 -11.40 20.22
C MET A 115 4.49 -10.46 19.02
N GLN A 116 3.90 -9.26 19.05
CA GLN A 116 3.97 -8.32 17.93
C GLN A 116 5.34 -7.63 17.86
N ARG A 117 6.03 -7.85 16.74
CA ARG A 117 7.43 -7.45 16.54
C ARG A 117 7.57 -6.22 15.68
N GLU A 118 6.76 -6.03 14.66
CA GLU A 118 6.93 -4.91 13.73
C GLU A 118 5.60 -4.44 13.17
N ARG A 119 5.56 -3.19 12.72
CA ARG A 119 4.41 -2.59 12.06
C ARG A 119 4.89 -1.75 10.88
N GLY A 120 4.09 -1.72 9.82
CA GLY A 120 4.37 -0.92 8.64
C GLY A 120 3.11 -0.41 7.98
N LEU A 121 3.17 0.80 7.44
CA LEU A 121 2.14 1.39 6.58
C LEU A 121 2.77 1.81 5.27
N VAL A 122 2.21 1.33 4.17
CA VAL A 122 2.53 1.78 2.82
C VAL A 122 1.33 2.55 2.28
N LEU A 123 1.52 3.82 1.96
CA LEU A 123 0.54 4.63 1.22
C LEU A 123 0.99 4.75 -0.24
N THR A 124 0.11 4.41 -1.16
CA THR A 124 0.33 4.60 -2.60
C THR A 124 -0.46 5.82 -3.05
N VAL A 125 0.25 6.80 -3.62
CA VAL A 125 -0.28 8.11 -4.00
C VAL A 125 -0.02 8.33 -5.47
N ASN A 126 -1.07 8.64 -6.21
CA ASN A 126 -1.02 8.85 -7.64
C ASN A 126 -1.14 10.33 -7.97
N TYR A 127 -0.20 10.81 -8.78
CA TYR A 127 -0.16 12.14 -9.37
C TYR A 127 -0.44 12.02 -10.87
N SER A 128 -1.71 12.18 -11.24
CA SER A 128 -2.18 12.06 -12.62
C SER A 128 -1.62 13.17 -13.50
N VAL A 129 -1.37 12.86 -14.77
CA VAL A 129 -1.05 13.82 -15.83
C VAL A 129 -2.14 13.82 -16.89
N ASP A 130 -2.14 14.82 -17.77
CA ASP A 130 -3.05 14.84 -18.92
C ASP A 130 -2.59 13.82 -19.97
N LYS A 131 -3.21 12.64 -19.96
CA LYS A 131 -2.87 11.50 -20.85
C LYS A 131 -3.00 11.82 -22.35
N GLU A 132 -3.74 12.85 -22.72
CA GLU A 132 -3.89 13.27 -24.14
C GLU A 132 -2.71 14.13 -24.60
N LYS A 133 -1.92 14.66 -23.65
CA LYS A 133 -0.78 15.56 -23.92
C LYS A 133 0.57 15.00 -23.50
N ILE A 134 0.59 14.09 -22.53
CA ILE A 134 1.80 13.56 -21.91
C ILE A 134 1.89 12.07 -22.23
N THR A 135 3.04 11.65 -22.78
CA THR A 135 3.35 10.26 -23.11
C THR A 135 4.03 9.53 -21.96
N ASP A 136 4.12 8.20 -22.05
CA ASP A 136 4.86 7.38 -21.07
C ASP A 136 6.35 7.77 -21.00
N ALA A 137 6.94 8.13 -22.15
CA ALA A 137 8.32 8.57 -22.25
C ALA A 137 8.54 9.90 -21.50
N ASP A 138 7.59 10.84 -21.61
CA ASP A 138 7.66 12.12 -20.88
C ASP A 138 7.62 11.91 -19.35
N VAL A 139 6.81 10.96 -18.88
CA VAL A 139 6.76 10.61 -17.45
C VAL A 139 8.07 9.97 -16.99
N SER A 140 8.62 9.04 -17.78
CA SER A 140 9.89 8.38 -17.46
C SER A 140 11.07 9.37 -17.50
N GLU A 141 11.11 10.27 -18.47
CA GLU A 141 12.11 11.35 -18.57
C GLU A 141 12.02 12.31 -17.39
N TYR A 142 10.79 12.66 -16.98
CA TYR A 142 10.59 13.46 -15.77
C TYR A 142 11.15 12.76 -14.53
N ILE A 143 10.82 11.49 -14.30
CA ILE A 143 11.31 10.76 -13.12
C ILE A 143 12.84 10.66 -13.16
N GLN A 144 13.43 10.35 -14.32
CA GLN A 144 14.88 10.31 -14.46
C GLN A 144 15.50 11.67 -14.16
N SER A 145 15.10 12.73 -14.84
CA SER A 145 15.73 14.04 -14.69
C SER A 145 15.52 14.67 -13.31
N HIS A 146 14.36 14.45 -12.68
CA HIS A 146 14.03 15.04 -11.39
C HIS A 146 14.68 14.29 -10.21
N PHE A 147 14.73 12.96 -10.25
CA PHE A 147 15.22 12.14 -9.13
C PHE A 147 16.62 11.55 -9.34
N MET A 148 17.07 11.40 -10.60
CA MET A 148 18.37 10.80 -10.94
C MET A 148 19.29 11.81 -11.61
N LYS A 149 20.43 12.11 -10.98
CA LYS A 149 21.46 12.99 -11.55
C LYS A 149 22.40 12.20 -12.49
N VAL A 150 21.83 11.54 -13.49
CA VAL A 150 22.58 10.72 -14.45
C VAL A 150 22.40 11.25 -15.86
N GLN A 151 23.47 11.17 -16.67
CA GLN A 151 23.37 11.52 -18.08
C GLN A 151 22.49 10.49 -18.82
N PRO A 152 21.49 10.91 -19.60
CA PRO A 152 20.68 9.98 -20.37
C PRO A 152 21.53 9.18 -21.36
N LEU A 153 21.30 7.87 -21.42
CA LEU A 153 21.90 6.98 -22.43
C LEU A 153 21.05 6.87 -23.71
N GLY A 154 19.86 7.49 -23.72
CA GLY A 154 18.86 7.42 -24.77
C GLY A 154 17.50 7.93 -24.25
N ILE A 155 16.42 7.66 -24.98
CA ILE A 155 15.05 7.93 -24.51
C ILE A 155 14.71 6.95 -23.38
N PRO A 156 14.30 7.43 -22.18
CA PRO A 156 13.97 6.53 -21.08
C PRO A 156 12.76 5.65 -21.41
N ALA A 157 12.97 4.33 -21.43
CA ALA A 157 11.88 3.36 -21.57
C ALA A 157 11.08 3.17 -20.27
N SER A 158 11.74 3.36 -19.13
CA SER A 158 11.16 3.33 -17.79
C SER A 158 12.10 4.03 -16.82
N ALA A 159 11.57 4.69 -15.80
CA ALA A 159 12.36 5.26 -14.72
C ALA A 159 11.69 5.02 -13.37
N GLY A 160 12.52 4.82 -12.35
CA GLY A 160 12.08 4.65 -10.98
C GLY A 160 13.16 5.14 -10.03
N PHE A 161 12.73 5.57 -8.86
CA PHE A 161 13.62 6.03 -7.79
C PHE A 161 13.17 5.40 -6.48
N ASN A 162 14.11 4.85 -5.71
CA ASN A 162 13.83 4.32 -4.39
C ASN A 162 14.92 4.79 -3.43
N VAL A 163 14.52 5.33 -2.30
CA VAL A 163 15.43 5.76 -1.24
C VAL A 163 14.85 5.41 0.13
N GLY A 164 15.69 4.87 1.01
CA GLY A 164 15.34 4.53 2.38
C GLY A 164 16.13 5.37 3.38
N TYR A 165 15.45 5.84 4.43
CA TYR A 165 16.04 6.59 5.53
C TYR A 165 15.76 5.88 6.85
N LYS A 166 16.72 5.92 7.77
CA LYS A 166 16.50 5.57 9.17
C LYS A 166 16.36 6.87 9.97
N THR A 167 15.29 7.01 10.73
CA THR A 167 15.05 8.17 11.59
C THR A 167 15.71 8.00 12.96
N ASP A 168 15.90 9.10 13.67
CA ASP A 168 16.47 9.10 15.04
C ASP A 168 15.61 8.31 16.03
N ASP A 169 14.30 8.28 15.83
CA ASP A 169 13.35 7.47 16.60
C ASP A 169 13.18 6.03 16.10
N ASN A 170 14.16 5.53 15.33
CA ASN A 170 14.29 4.16 14.84
C ASN A 170 13.15 3.67 13.92
N PHE A 171 12.49 4.57 13.19
CA PHE A 171 11.64 4.19 12.06
C PHE A 171 12.45 4.13 10.77
N PHE A 172 11.96 3.35 9.83
CA PHE A 172 12.45 3.32 8.46
C PHE A 172 11.40 3.96 7.57
N ILE A 173 11.83 4.93 6.78
CA ILE A 173 10.99 5.63 5.80
C ILE A 173 11.57 5.32 4.42
N THR A 174 10.81 4.61 3.60
CA THR A 174 11.15 4.34 2.20
C THR A 174 10.22 5.14 1.30
N LEU A 175 10.81 5.92 0.40
CA LEU A 175 10.08 6.63 -0.65
C LEU A 175 10.41 5.95 -1.98
N SER A 176 9.37 5.48 -2.67
CA SER A 176 9.52 4.95 -4.03
C SER A 176 8.71 5.78 -5.01
N VAL A 177 9.34 6.17 -6.11
CA VAL A 177 8.72 6.87 -7.22
C VAL A 177 8.79 5.99 -8.45
N GLY A 178 7.69 5.89 -9.17
CA GLY A 178 7.61 5.20 -10.44
C GLY A 178 6.51 5.77 -11.32
N GLN A 179 6.36 5.20 -12.51
CA GLN A 179 5.21 5.47 -13.35
C GLN A 179 4.08 4.50 -12.99
N TYR A 180 2.84 5.00 -12.95
CA TYR A 180 1.65 4.14 -13.01
C TYR A 180 0.87 4.36 -14.30
N LYS A 181 0.15 3.32 -14.69
CA LYS A 181 -0.69 3.33 -15.89
C LYS A 181 -1.90 2.43 -15.65
N PHE A 182 -3.08 3.03 -15.64
CA PHE A 182 -4.34 2.30 -15.63
C PHE A 182 -4.86 2.16 -17.05
N VAL A 183 -5.15 0.92 -17.43
CA VAL A 183 -5.65 0.58 -18.77
C VAL A 183 -7.00 -0.12 -18.67
N ARG A 184 -7.88 0.13 -19.63
CA ARG A 184 -9.15 -0.57 -19.79
C ARG A 184 -9.11 -1.41 -21.04
N SER A 185 -9.64 -2.62 -20.95
CA SER A 185 -10.02 -3.39 -22.12
C SER A 185 -11.49 -3.16 -22.44
N GLU A 186 -11.80 -2.94 -23.71
CA GLU A 186 -13.17 -3.03 -24.24
C GLU A 186 -13.32 -4.41 -24.88
N LEU A 187 -13.45 -5.45 -24.05
CA LEU A 187 -13.81 -6.78 -24.56
C LEU A 187 -15.28 -6.73 -24.99
N LEU A 188 -15.50 -6.51 -26.29
CA LEU A 188 -16.84 -6.38 -26.88
C LEU A 188 -17.57 -7.72 -27.08
N SER A 189 -16.92 -8.88 -26.90
CA SER A 189 -17.63 -10.18 -26.86
C SER A 189 -16.84 -11.29 -26.16
N ALA A 190 -17.58 -12.20 -25.50
CA ALA A 190 -17.07 -13.41 -24.88
C ALA A 190 -16.71 -14.50 -25.91
N SER A 191 -15.85 -14.17 -26.88
CA SER A 191 -15.34 -15.18 -27.81
C SER A 191 -14.18 -15.94 -27.17
N PRO A 192 -14.17 -17.29 -27.18
CA PRO A 192 -13.16 -18.10 -26.51
C PRO A 192 -11.75 -18.03 -27.13
N VAL A 193 -11.55 -17.26 -28.21
CA VAL A 193 -10.28 -17.12 -28.94
C VAL A 193 -9.89 -15.65 -29.10
N GLN A 194 -9.95 -14.86 -28.02
CA GLN A 194 -9.41 -13.49 -28.01
C GLN A 194 -8.10 -13.43 -27.23
N TRP A 195 -7.05 -12.99 -27.92
CA TRP A 195 -5.80 -12.58 -27.29
C TRP A 195 -5.89 -11.10 -26.96
N ILE A 196 -5.63 -10.73 -25.71
CA ILE A 196 -5.59 -9.33 -25.30
C ILE A 196 -4.26 -8.74 -25.76
N ASP A 197 -4.33 -7.84 -26.74
CA ASP A 197 -3.19 -7.02 -27.14
C ASP A 197 -3.06 -5.85 -26.17
N ILE A 198 -2.11 -5.95 -25.23
CA ILE A 198 -1.87 -4.96 -24.18
C ILE A 198 -1.55 -3.58 -24.78
N SER A 199 -0.93 -3.54 -25.97
CA SER A 199 -0.58 -2.29 -26.65
C SER A 199 -1.81 -1.51 -27.16
N LYS A 200 -2.95 -2.19 -27.34
CA LYS A 200 -4.21 -1.61 -27.82
C LYS A 200 -5.18 -1.23 -26.71
N LEU A 201 -4.79 -1.41 -25.45
CA LEU A 201 -5.66 -1.07 -24.33
C LEU A 201 -5.78 0.44 -24.18
N ILE A 202 -6.99 0.89 -23.86
CA ILE A 202 -7.28 2.32 -23.70
C ILE A 202 -6.70 2.76 -22.35
N ILE A 203 -5.82 3.76 -22.39
CA ILE A 203 -5.27 4.37 -21.18
C ILE A 203 -6.39 5.16 -20.51
N ILE A 204 -6.73 4.80 -19.28
CA ILE A 204 -7.73 5.52 -18.48
C ILE A 204 -7.05 6.69 -17.77
N ASP A 205 -5.91 6.42 -17.14
CA ASP A 205 -5.14 7.37 -16.33
C ASP A 205 -3.67 6.95 -16.29
N THR A 206 -2.78 7.92 -16.15
CA THR A 206 -1.33 7.71 -16.04
C THR A 206 -0.69 8.87 -15.33
N GLY A 207 0.50 8.65 -14.77
CA GLY A 207 1.28 9.68 -14.13
C GLY A 207 2.34 9.09 -13.22
N VAL A 208 2.69 9.84 -12.19
CA VAL A 208 3.72 9.46 -11.22
C VAL A 208 3.07 8.82 -10.00
N GLU A 209 3.55 7.65 -9.62
CA GLU A 209 3.20 6.96 -8.37
C GLU A 209 4.28 7.28 -7.33
N LEU A 210 3.85 7.69 -6.15
CA LEU A 210 4.66 7.83 -4.95
C LEU A 210 4.18 6.83 -3.90
N LYS A 211 5.06 5.91 -3.50
CA LYS A 211 4.86 5.02 -2.35
C LYS A 211 5.61 5.56 -1.14
N ILE A 212 4.89 5.78 -0.06
CA ILE A 212 5.41 6.20 1.24
C ILE A 212 5.28 4.98 2.17
N ASP A 213 6.39 4.31 2.43
CA ASP A 213 6.48 3.16 3.35
C ASP A 213 7.14 3.62 4.64
N ILE A 214 6.38 3.57 5.75
CA ILE A 214 6.90 3.82 7.09
C ILE A 214 6.70 2.58 7.93
N ASN A 215 7.81 2.02 8.41
CA ASN A 215 7.78 0.84 9.26
C ASN A 215 8.73 0.96 10.44
N SER A 216 8.43 0.19 11.49
CA SER A 216 9.17 0.24 12.74
C SER A 216 10.39 -0.69 12.79
N ARG A 217 10.61 -1.55 11.77
CA ARG A 217 11.48 -2.75 11.83
C ARG A 217 11.28 -3.54 13.15
N PRO A 218 12.08 -4.58 13.49
CA PRO A 218 11.84 -5.30 14.74
C PRO A 218 11.92 -4.34 15.94
N LEU A 219 10.77 -4.13 16.59
CA LEU A 219 10.59 -3.34 17.81
C LEU A 219 11.36 -3.92 19.00
N LEU A 220 11.94 -5.12 18.84
CA LEU A 220 12.74 -5.83 19.81
C LEU A 220 13.95 -5.05 20.31
N ASP A 221 14.53 -4.18 19.47
CA ASP A 221 15.80 -3.51 19.74
C ASP A 221 15.64 -2.01 20.10
N ILE A 222 14.43 -1.52 20.35
CA ILE A 222 14.18 -0.08 20.57
C ILE A 222 14.14 0.24 22.08
N VAL A 223 15.24 0.80 22.60
CA VAL A 223 15.41 1.26 23.99
C VAL A 223 14.37 2.31 24.42
N ASN A 224 13.74 3.00 23.46
CA ASN A 224 12.69 3.99 23.67
C ASN A 224 11.49 3.76 22.74
N LYS A 225 10.90 2.56 22.78
CA LYS A 225 9.72 2.23 21.95
C LYS A 225 8.59 3.26 22.20
N PRO A 226 8.04 3.90 21.15
CA PRO A 226 6.88 4.76 21.32
C PRO A 226 5.73 4.00 22.00
N LYS A 227 5.02 4.65 22.92
CA LYS A 227 3.86 4.04 23.60
C LYS A 227 2.80 3.54 22.61
N ASP A 228 2.66 4.24 21.49
CA ASP A 228 1.77 3.87 20.39
C ASP A 228 2.52 3.95 19.05
N VAL A 229 3.10 2.82 18.64
CA VAL A 229 3.82 2.67 17.36
C VAL A 229 2.88 2.89 16.18
N THR A 230 1.63 2.46 16.28
CA THR A 230 0.66 2.55 15.18
C THR A 230 0.32 4.02 14.91
N LYS A 231 0.07 4.80 15.97
CA LYS A 231 -0.11 6.24 15.86
C LYS A 231 1.13 6.93 15.29
N ALA A 232 2.33 6.60 15.75
CA ALA A 232 3.56 7.21 15.24
C ALA A 232 3.75 6.98 13.72
N ILE A 233 3.43 5.78 13.22
CA ILE A 233 3.47 5.46 11.78
C ILE A 233 2.43 6.29 11.01
N LEU A 234 1.19 6.35 11.51
CA LEU A 234 0.12 7.15 10.89
C LEU A 234 0.49 8.63 10.81
N ASP A 235 0.92 9.21 11.92
CA ASP A 235 1.28 10.62 12.03
C ASP A 235 2.41 10.97 11.04
N LYS A 236 3.49 10.18 11.00
CA LYS A 236 4.61 10.42 10.06
C LYS A 236 4.18 10.29 8.60
N SER A 237 3.35 9.28 8.28
CA SER A 237 2.92 9.01 6.91
C SER A 237 2.05 10.15 6.38
N TYR A 238 1.12 10.62 7.22
CA TYR A 238 0.21 11.69 6.85
C TYR A 238 0.88 13.07 6.87
N ASP A 239 1.80 13.31 7.80
CA ASP A 239 2.58 14.56 7.82
C ASP A 239 3.39 14.73 6.53
N PHE A 240 4.08 13.66 6.09
CA PHE A 240 4.79 13.66 4.82
C PHE A 240 3.82 13.85 3.64
N LEU A 241 2.74 13.07 3.58
CA LEU A 241 1.76 13.14 2.50
C LEU A 241 1.14 14.54 2.33
N LEU A 242 0.77 15.18 3.44
CA LEU A 242 0.04 16.45 3.42
C LEU A 242 0.96 17.65 3.26
N LYS A 243 2.20 17.61 3.79
CA LYS A 243 3.09 18.79 3.83
C LYS A 243 4.26 18.74 2.87
N GLN A 244 4.76 17.55 2.51
CA GLN A 244 6.05 17.40 1.84
C GLN A 244 5.96 16.70 0.48
N ALA A 245 4.98 15.80 0.30
CA ALA A 245 4.89 14.96 -0.90
C ALA A 245 4.79 15.77 -2.20
N ASP A 246 4.07 16.90 -2.20
CA ASP A 246 3.90 17.73 -3.40
C ASP A 246 5.22 18.38 -3.81
N GLY A 247 5.95 18.96 -2.85
CA GLY A 247 7.29 19.49 -3.11
C GLY A 247 8.31 18.42 -3.51
N PHE A 248 8.21 17.22 -2.93
CA PHE A 248 9.05 16.08 -3.30
C PHE A 248 8.83 15.64 -4.76
N ILE A 249 7.56 15.59 -5.19
CA ILE A 249 7.14 15.28 -6.57
C ILE A 249 7.24 16.51 -7.50
N GLY A 250 7.72 17.66 -7.02
CA GLY A 250 7.89 18.86 -7.86
C GLY A 250 6.58 19.46 -8.37
N LYS A 251 5.51 19.38 -7.59
CA LYS A 251 4.22 20.06 -7.82
C LYS A 251 4.15 21.40 -7.10
#